data_AF-A0A9N9H3I3-F1
#
_entry.id   AF-A0A9N9H3I3-F1
#
_cell.length_a   1.000
_cell.length_b   1.000
_cell.length_c   1.000
_cell.angle_alpha   90.00
_cell.angle_beta   90.00
_cell.angle_gamma   90.00
#
_symmetry.space_group_name_H-M   'P 1'
#
loop_
_entity.id
_entity.type
_entity.pdbx_description
1 polymer ?
#
loop_
_entity_poly.entity_id
_entity_poly.type
_entity_poly.pdbx_seq_one_letter_code
_entity_poly.pdbx_strand_id
1 'polypeptide(L)'
;MSVKDILNISTPLILDGGTATELLFSLHKDISTHLWSAALLYEDPKSIIDVHLSYLNAGADIITTCSYQASVQGFIKSGFTPEHSKKLMLSSISLAVEARDQFWHSYLQRNEKTKLTDQRIKPLIALSIGPYGAILTDGSEYTGDYGPGVTSSTILEFHRSRLETFLPKFSEIDLIAFETIPSLQEAETICKLLNDEKYWRTGTPPDHSISSFPPCWISFSCKDESLISHGEELAHCVRLCCEVECVVGIGINCTKPKFVTNLVRIVRKELDALGHSEKFVICYPDGGCIWDPVRKIWDLDTRLSSDEFGILTRTWVKQSNNKIIMGGCCQITPEMRLMARRAYSGISLPVLPYIYLSQVPYAKALNLQKVLVQRRLDKNDSSLPNLLLLLQHPPTYTTGRRDRNKNIEAEEARLKKLGAEYFKTLRGGQTTFHGPGQLVGYPIIDLRDFKLSVRNYVNAIERVIIQTCATYKIAARSTKNVGIWVENEKICAIGIQVQRYITSHGFALNCNNDLSWFDHIIPCGLEDKKVTSLTKEVNKRGQSEDINVEQVIPILCQHLDNIFGCSLIPFEDIGDESIKRLKELIDDLLE
;
A
#
# COMPACT_ATOMS: atom_id res chain seq x y z
N MET A 1 21.84 12.66 7.57
CA MET A 1 21.65 14.08 7.17
C MET A 1 21.79 14.99 8.38
N SER A 2 22.13 16.29 8.22
CA SER A 2 22.12 17.26 9.33
C SER A 2 20.71 17.81 9.60
N VAL A 3 20.51 18.46 10.76
CA VAL A 3 19.26 19.15 11.12
C VAL A 3 18.85 20.16 10.04
N LYS A 4 19.81 20.97 9.58
CA LYS A 4 19.59 21.98 8.53
C LYS A 4 19.17 21.34 7.21
N ASP A 5 19.77 20.22 6.83
CA ASP A 5 19.43 19.54 5.57
C ASP A 5 17.96 19.09 5.58
N ILE A 6 17.49 18.55 6.71
CA ILE A 6 16.09 18.12 6.85
C ILE A 6 15.15 19.32 6.83
N LEU A 7 15.42 20.34 7.65
CA LEU A 7 14.56 21.54 7.76
C LEU A 7 14.50 22.35 6.45
N ASN A 8 15.47 22.22 5.55
CA ASN A 8 15.46 22.89 4.24
C ASN A 8 14.55 22.21 3.21
N ILE A 9 14.06 21.00 3.45
CA ILE A 9 13.13 20.32 2.54
C ILE A 9 11.81 21.11 2.52
N SER A 10 11.44 21.66 1.37
CA SER A 10 10.27 22.54 1.22
C SER A 10 8.99 21.80 0.80
N THR A 11 9.10 20.52 0.42
CA THR A 11 7.99 19.70 -0.03
C THR A 11 7.48 18.79 1.09
N PRO A 12 6.18 18.42 1.09
CA PRO A 12 5.67 17.41 2.02
C PRO A 12 6.32 16.05 1.76
N LEU A 13 6.67 15.34 2.83
CA LEU A 13 7.30 14.02 2.78
C LEU A 13 6.31 12.91 3.11
N ILE A 14 6.42 11.79 2.38
CA ILE A 14 5.61 10.58 2.57
C ILE A 14 6.40 9.59 3.44
N LEU A 15 5.94 9.32 4.67
CA LEU A 15 6.44 8.22 5.51
C LEU A 15 6.03 6.84 4.92
N ASP A 16 6.19 5.73 5.64
CA ASP A 16 5.56 4.44 5.33
C ASP A 16 4.24 4.24 6.10
N GLY A 17 3.78 2.98 6.21
CA GLY A 17 2.54 2.61 6.90
C GLY A 17 2.79 1.52 7.95
N GLY A 18 1.73 0.98 8.53
CA GLY A 18 1.85 -0.07 9.54
C GLY A 18 2.50 -1.36 9.01
N THR A 19 3.66 -1.74 9.55
CA THR A 19 4.34 -2.99 9.21
C THR A 19 3.47 -4.23 9.44
N ALA A 20 2.84 -4.30 10.62
CA ALA A 20 1.87 -5.35 10.96
C ALA A 20 0.68 -5.41 9.99
N THR A 21 0.24 -4.25 9.51
CA THR A 21 -0.90 -4.14 8.58
C THR A 21 -0.54 -4.77 7.24
N GLU A 22 0.62 -4.43 6.68
CA GLU A 22 1.03 -4.99 5.39
C GLU A 22 1.31 -6.50 5.49
N LEU A 23 1.84 -6.96 6.63
CA LEU A 23 2.03 -8.39 6.88
C LEU A 23 0.72 -9.16 6.94
N LEU A 24 -0.28 -8.64 7.62
CA LEU A 24 -1.59 -9.27 7.76
C LEU A 24 -2.40 -9.22 6.45
N PHE A 25 -2.52 -8.03 5.85
CA PHE A 25 -3.42 -7.81 4.72
C PHE A 25 -2.82 -8.20 3.37
N SER A 26 -1.52 -7.97 3.17
CA SER A 26 -0.88 -8.15 1.86
C SER A 26 0.02 -9.39 1.79
N LEU A 27 0.60 -9.81 2.92
CA LEU A 27 1.50 -10.97 2.98
C LEU A 27 0.90 -12.19 3.70
N HIS A 28 -0.32 -12.05 4.27
CA HIS A 28 -1.08 -13.09 4.96
C HIS A 28 -0.31 -13.83 6.06
N LYS A 29 0.41 -13.08 6.91
CA LYS A 29 1.19 -13.64 8.02
C LYS A 29 0.52 -13.40 9.36
N ASP A 30 0.52 -14.43 10.20
CA ASP A 30 0.14 -14.31 11.59
C ASP A 30 1.28 -13.64 12.38
N ILE A 31 0.93 -12.69 13.22
CA ILE A 31 1.86 -11.87 14.03
C ILE A 31 1.46 -11.87 15.50
N SER A 32 0.67 -12.85 15.97
CA SER A 32 0.15 -12.94 17.34
C SER A 32 1.22 -13.32 18.38
N THR A 33 2.31 -12.57 18.46
CA THR A 33 3.39 -12.74 19.45
C THR A 33 3.47 -11.53 20.38
N HIS A 34 4.05 -11.69 21.57
CA HIS A 34 4.23 -10.60 22.54
C HIS A 34 5.21 -9.52 22.05
N LEU A 35 6.05 -9.84 21.06
CA LEU A 35 6.91 -8.90 20.33
C LEU A 35 6.42 -8.73 18.89
N TRP A 36 5.13 -8.49 18.67
CA TRP A 36 4.54 -8.47 17.32
C TRP A 36 5.31 -7.60 16.30
N SER A 37 5.93 -6.49 16.74
CA SER A 37 6.76 -5.66 15.84
C SER A 37 8.19 -6.20 15.68
N ALA A 38 8.78 -6.77 16.72
CA ALA A 38 10.20 -7.11 16.76
C ALA A 38 10.49 -8.61 16.51
N ALA A 39 9.49 -9.48 16.60
CA ALA A 39 9.63 -10.92 16.42
C ALA A 39 10.11 -11.30 15.02
N LEU A 40 9.65 -10.54 14.02
CA LEU A 40 10.04 -10.69 12.62
C LEU A 40 11.55 -10.59 12.40
N LEU A 41 12.28 -9.89 13.29
CA LEU A 41 13.74 -9.77 13.19
C LEU A 41 14.46 -11.10 13.34
N TYR A 42 13.84 -12.10 13.98
CA TYR A 42 14.39 -13.45 14.11
C TYR A 42 13.52 -14.53 13.44
N GLU A 43 12.21 -14.30 13.26
CA GLU A 43 11.30 -15.28 12.65
C GLU A 43 11.30 -15.19 11.12
N ASP A 44 11.25 -13.96 10.56
CA ASP A 44 11.14 -13.76 9.12
C ASP A 44 11.70 -12.38 8.66
N PRO A 45 13.04 -12.21 8.68
CA PRO A 45 13.67 -10.94 8.32
C PRO A 45 13.40 -10.51 6.87
N LYS A 46 13.18 -11.49 5.97
CA LYS A 46 12.93 -11.22 4.55
C LYS A 46 11.62 -10.46 4.34
N SER A 47 10.62 -10.76 5.15
CA SER A 47 9.32 -10.09 5.07
C SER A 47 9.39 -8.62 5.44
N ILE A 48 10.33 -8.24 6.32
CA ILE A 48 10.59 -6.83 6.64
C ILE A 48 11.07 -6.09 5.38
N ILE A 49 11.98 -6.70 4.61
CA ILE A 49 12.44 -6.14 3.32
C ILE A 49 11.28 -6.00 2.34
N ASP A 50 10.45 -7.04 2.19
CA ASP A 50 9.29 -7.02 1.29
C ASP A 50 8.28 -5.91 1.67
N VAL A 51 8.04 -5.71 2.97
CA VAL A 51 7.18 -4.62 3.48
C VAL A 51 7.79 -3.26 3.15
N HIS A 52 9.07 -3.02 3.45
CA HIS A 52 9.71 -1.74 3.12
C HIS A 52 9.69 -1.47 1.61
N LEU A 53 9.99 -2.47 0.79
CA LEU A 53 9.90 -2.36 -0.67
C LEU A 53 8.47 -2.04 -1.11
N SER A 54 7.43 -2.60 -0.49
CA SER A 54 6.04 -2.30 -0.83
C SER A 54 5.73 -0.80 -0.64
N TYR A 55 6.14 -0.20 0.48
CA TYR A 55 5.93 1.22 0.77
C TYR A 55 6.80 2.14 -0.10
N LEU A 56 8.06 1.78 -0.33
CA LEU A 56 8.95 2.53 -1.23
C LEU A 56 8.40 2.57 -2.66
N ASN A 57 7.89 1.43 -3.15
CA ASN A 57 7.21 1.33 -4.45
C ASN A 57 5.90 2.12 -4.49
N ALA A 58 5.18 2.22 -3.37
CA ALA A 58 4.00 3.07 -3.22
C ALA A 58 4.34 4.57 -3.03
N GLY A 59 5.62 4.93 -3.03
CA GLY A 59 6.06 6.32 -3.02
C GLY A 59 6.51 6.84 -1.66
N ALA A 60 6.83 5.99 -0.67
CA ALA A 60 7.43 6.46 0.57
C ALA A 60 8.78 7.15 0.32
N ASP A 61 8.93 8.35 0.86
CA ASP A 61 10.19 9.11 0.89
C ASP A 61 10.96 8.82 2.19
N ILE A 62 10.29 8.30 3.23
CA ILE A 62 10.89 7.86 4.49
C ILE A 62 10.32 6.49 4.85
N ILE A 63 11.16 5.55 5.27
CA ILE A 63 10.74 4.29 5.90
C ILE A 63 11.20 4.21 7.36
N THR A 64 10.37 3.63 8.22
CA THR A 64 10.66 3.41 9.64
C THR A 64 11.23 2.01 9.85
N THR A 65 12.24 1.87 10.69
CA THR A 65 12.81 0.55 11.03
C THR A 65 11.82 -0.28 11.84
N CYS A 66 11.94 -1.61 11.76
CA CYS A 66 11.12 -2.54 12.54
C CYS A 66 11.60 -2.65 14.00
N SER A 67 11.68 -1.53 14.72
CA SER A 67 12.31 -1.42 16.05
C SER A 67 11.43 -0.82 17.14
N TYR A 68 10.15 -0.56 16.86
CA TYR A 68 9.18 0.06 17.79
C TYR A 68 9.23 -0.56 19.20
N GLN A 69 9.08 -1.89 19.32
CA GLN A 69 9.21 -2.65 20.58
C GLN A 69 10.61 -3.28 20.80
N ALA A 70 11.57 -3.05 19.91
CA ALA A 70 12.86 -3.73 20.00
C ALA A 70 13.66 -3.18 21.20
N SER A 71 13.92 -4.07 22.16
CA SER A 71 14.70 -3.78 23.37
C SER A 71 15.46 -5.03 23.81
N VAL A 72 16.62 -4.83 24.44
CA VAL A 72 17.43 -5.95 24.97
C VAL A 72 16.61 -6.77 25.98
N GLN A 73 15.90 -6.10 26.88
CA GLN A 73 15.05 -6.77 27.86
C GLN A 73 13.90 -7.55 27.21
N GLY A 74 13.26 -6.99 26.18
CA GLY A 74 12.20 -7.67 25.43
C GLY A 74 12.68 -8.97 24.79
N PHE A 75 13.84 -8.96 24.13
CA PHE A 75 14.42 -10.16 23.53
C PHE A 75 14.94 -11.18 24.55
N ILE A 76 15.47 -10.73 25.69
CA ILE A 76 15.84 -11.64 26.78
C ILE A 76 14.61 -12.38 27.31
N LYS A 77 13.47 -11.70 27.47
CA LYS A 77 12.19 -12.37 27.83
C LYS A 77 11.76 -13.41 26.79
N SER A 78 12.16 -13.24 25.52
CA SER A 78 11.94 -14.21 24.44
C SER A 78 13.02 -15.29 24.34
N GLY A 79 13.97 -15.37 25.29
CA GLY A 79 14.98 -16.44 25.35
C GLY A 79 16.32 -16.14 24.68
N PHE A 80 16.57 -14.91 24.23
CA PHE A 80 17.83 -14.52 23.61
C PHE A 80 18.87 -14.03 24.64
N THR A 81 20.16 -14.18 24.33
CA THR A 81 21.23 -13.58 25.16
C THR A 81 21.28 -12.05 24.96
N PRO A 82 21.87 -11.28 25.89
CA PRO A 82 22.05 -9.83 25.71
C PRO A 82 22.77 -9.47 24.40
N GLU A 83 23.83 -10.20 24.03
CA GLU A 83 24.61 -9.96 22.82
C GLU A 83 23.78 -10.23 21.55
N HIS A 84 23.01 -11.32 21.55
CA HIS A 84 22.14 -11.66 20.42
C HIS A 84 21.00 -10.65 20.30
N SER A 85 20.44 -10.20 21.41
CA SER A 85 19.40 -9.18 21.46
C SER A 85 19.85 -7.86 20.82
N LYS A 86 21.07 -7.41 21.14
CA LYS A 86 21.67 -6.23 20.50
C LYS A 86 21.84 -6.41 18.98
N LYS A 87 22.25 -7.61 18.53
CA LYS A 87 22.37 -7.92 17.09
C LYS A 87 21.01 -7.87 16.38
N LEU A 88 19.95 -8.39 17.00
CA LEU A 88 18.59 -8.30 16.44
C LEU A 88 18.09 -6.86 16.38
N MET A 89 18.36 -6.05 17.40
CA MET A 89 18.04 -4.61 17.34
C MET A 89 18.76 -3.97 16.14
N LEU A 90 20.08 -4.12 16.04
CA LEU A 90 20.89 -3.56 14.95
C LEU A 90 20.49 -4.06 13.56
N SER A 91 19.97 -5.29 13.44
CA SER A 91 19.53 -5.83 12.15
C SER A 91 18.30 -5.11 11.59
N SER A 92 17.46 -4.49 12.44
CA SER A 92 16.32 -3.68 11.96
C SER A 92 16.76 -2.53 11.05
N ILE A 93 17.90 -1.88 11.34
CA ILE A 93 18.50 -0.86 10.49
C ILE A 93 19.06 -1.51 9.22
N SER A 94 19.82 -2.61 9.35
CA SER A 94 20.41 -3.29 8.19
C SER A 94 19.36 -3.69 7.16
N LEU A 95 18.20 -4.21 7.60
CA LEU A 95 17.10 -4.63 6.72
C LEU A 95 16.43 -3.45 6.00
N ALA A 96 16.25 -2.31 6.70
CA ALA A 96 15.73 -1.09 6.09
C ALA A 96 16.71 -0.50 5.07
N VAL A 97 18.01 -0.50 5.39
CA VAL A 97 19.10 -0.08 4.48
C VAL A 97 19.11 -0.95 3.23
N GLU A 98 19.05 -2.27 3.40
CA GLU A 98 18.99 -3.21 2.29
C GLU A 98 17.79 -2.95 1.38
N ALA A 99 16.59 -2.80 1.94
CA ALA A 99 15.38 -2.50 1.18
C ALA A 99 15.48 -1.17 0.42
N ARG A 100 15.96 -0.11 1.08
CA ARG A 100 16.19 1.21 0.47
C ARG A 100 17.17 1.09 -0.69
N ASP A 101 18.30 0.43 -0.49
CA ASP A 101 19.36 0.38 -1.50
C ASP A 101 18.97 -0.52 -2.68
N GLN A 102 18.25 -1.63 -2.44
CA GLN A 102 17.62 -2.42 -3.50
C GLN A 102 16.64 -1.59 -4.34
N PHE A 103 15.76 -0.82 -3.69
CA PHE A 103 14.83 0.08 -4.36
C PHE A 103 15.57 1.17 -5.14
N TRP A 104 16.55 1.83 -4.50
CA TRP A 104 17.26 2.98 -5.06
C TRP A 104 18.10 2.59 -6.27
N HIS A 105 18.81 1.46 -6.19
CA HIS A 105 19.55 0.92 -7.33
C HIS A 105 18.61 0.61 -8.50
N SER A 106 17.47 -0.04 -8.22
CA SER A 106 16.45 -0.33 -9.24
C SER A 106 15.81 0.95 -9.80
N TYR A 107 15.71 2.01 -9.01
CA TYR A 107 15.20 3.32 -9.42
C TYR A 107 16.18 4.04 -10.35
N LEU A 108 17.46 4.14 -9.96
CA LEU A 108 18.51 4.79 -10.77
C LEU A 108 18.70 4.11 -12.13
N GLN A 109 18.78 2.78 -12.16
CA GLN A 109 18.88 2.02 -13.42
C GLN A 109 17.69 2.27 -14.36
N ARG A 110 16.49 2.48 -13.80
CA ARG A 110 15.30 2.80 -14.59
C ARG A 110 15.37 4.23 -15.13
N ASN A 111 15.76 5.22 -14.31
CA ASN A 111 15.86 6.61 -14.73
C ASN A 111 16.90 6.82 -15.83
N GLU A 112 18.08 6.20 -15.72
CA GLU A 112 19.11 6.26 -16.77
C GLU A 112 18.60 5.73 -18.12
N LYS A 113 17.84 4.63 -18.10
CA LYS A 113 17.29 4.01 -19.33
C LYS A 113 16.13 4.78 -19.95
N THR A 114 15.37 5.52 -19.14
CA THR A 114 14.12 6.17 -19.56
C THR A 114 14.26 7.67 -19.78
N LYS A 115 15.41 8.28 -19.46
CA LYS A 115 15.63 9.74 -19.48
C LYS A 115 14.54 10.50 -18.69
N LEU A 116 14.02 9.88 -17.63
CA LEU A 116 13.03 10.51 -16.75
C LEU A 116 13.68 11.68 -15.99
N THR A 117 12.95 12.79 -15.87
CA THR A 117 13.34 13.99 -15.11
C THR A 117 12.92 13.94 -13.64
N ASP A 118 12.54 12.75 -13.13
CA ASP A 118 11.99 12.56 -11.77
C ASP A 118 13.06 12.80 -10.70
N GLN A 119 12.95 13.94 -10.01
CA GLN A 119 13.87 14.41 -8.95
C GLN A 119 13.57 13.80 -7.57
N ARG A 120 13.16 12.52 -7.51
CA ARG A 120 12.97 11.83 -6.23
C ARG A 120 14.29 11.83 -5.45
N ILE A 121 14.23 12.15 -4.16
CA ILE A 121 15.39 12.00 -3.25
C ILE A 121 15.62 10.52 -2.94
N LYS A 122 16.86 10.16 -2.59
CA LYS A 122 17.12 8.82 -2.02
C LYS A 122 16.25 8.68 -0.76
N PRO A 123 15.41 7.64 -0.65
CA PRO A 123 14.52 7.49 0.50
C PRO A 123 15.30 7.51 1.81
N LEU A 124 14.77 8.18 2.82
CA LEU A 124 15.40 8.33 4.12
C LEU A 124 15.02 7.16 5.04
N ILE A 125 15.87 6.88 6.03
CA ILE A 125 15.61 5.86 7.05
C ILE A 125 15.42 6.53 8.40
N ALA A 126 14.27 6.28 9.02
CA ALA A 126 13.96 6.71 10.38
C ALA A 126 14.06 5.52 11.34
N LEU A 127 14.88 5.65 12.38
CA LEU A 127 14.94 4.67 13.48
C LEU A 127 13.68 4.81 14.35
N SER A 128 12.81 3.81 14.34
CA SER A 128 11.59 3.78 15.18
C SER A 128 11.92 3.47 16.64
N ILE A 129 11.50 4.36 17.55
CA ILE A 129 11.62 4.23 19.00
C ILE A 129 10.24 4.46 19.62
N GLY A 130 9.57 3.37 20.00
CA GLY A 130 8.29 3.43 20.72
C GLY A 130 8.42 3.86 22.19
N PRO A 131 7.30 4.15 22.86
CA PRO A 131 7.27 4.61 24.25
C PRO A 131 7.63 3.48 25.22
N TYR A 132 7.87 3.83 26.48
CA TYR A 132 8.10 2.89 27.56
C TYR A 132 6.99 1.81 27.65
N GLY A 133 5.72 2.24 27.54
CA GLY A 133 4.57 1.35 27.62
C GLY A 133 4.55 0.23 26.56
N ALA A 134 5.14 0.46 25.38
CA ALA A 134 5.18 -0.54 24.33
C ALA A 134 5.98 -1.81 24.69
N ILE A 135 6.85 -1.72 25.70
CA ILE A 135 7.64 -2.85 26.23
C ILE A 135 6.98 -3.52 27.44
N LEU A 136 6.02 -2.84 28.08
CA LEU A 136 5.20 -3.43 29.15
C LEU A 136 4.17 -4.41 28.57
N THR A 137 3.78 -4.24 27.31
CA THR A 137 2.84 -5.11 26.58
C THR A 137 1.46 -5.23 27.23
N ASP A 138 1.05 -4.20 27.97
CA ASP A 138 -0.21 -4.10 28.70
C ASP A 138 -1.17 -3.04 28.12
N GLY A 139 -0.79 -2.40 27.00
CA GLY A 139 -1.57 -1.35 26.35
C GLY A 139 -1.31 0.05 26.92
N SER A 140 -0.39 0.19 27.88
CA SER A 140 -0.03 1.48 28.48
C SER A 140 0.53 2.50 27.49
N GLU A 141 0.95 2.09 26.29
CA GLU A 141 1.31 3.01 25.19
C GLU A 141 0.12 3.86 24.68
N TYR A 142 -1.11 3.52 25.05
CA TYR A 142 -2.33 4.27 24.72
C TYR A 142 -2.98 4.95 25.92
N THR A 143 -2.41 4.82 27.12
CA THR A 143 -2.91 5.46 28.35
C THR A 143 -1.88 6.35 29.00
N GLY A 144 -0.58 6.06 28.83
CA GLY A 144 0.52 6.72 29.52
C GLY A 144 0.57 6.43 31.02
N ASP A 145 -0.30 5.55 31.54
CA ASP A 145 -0.23 5.06 32.92
C ASP A 145 0.70 3.85 32.97
N TYR A 146 1.95 4.09 33.36
CA TYR A 146 2.97 3.06 33.49
C TYR A 146 2.99 2.39 34.87
N GLY A 147 2.05 2.74 35.76
CA GLY A 147 1.95 2.24 37.11
C GLY A 147 2.77 3.01 38.16
N PRO A 148 2.45 2.84 39.45
CA PRO A 148 2.85 3.73 40.54
C PRO A 148 4.35 3.72 40.91
N GLY A 149 5.17 2.89 40.26
CA GLY A 149 6.61 2.76 40.52
C GLY A 149 7.51 3.30 39.40
N VAL A 150 6.94 3.75 38.27
CA VAL A 150 7.72 4.20 37.13
C VAL A 150 8.08 5.68 37.29
N THR A 151 9.38 5.96 37.38
CA THR A 151 9.91 7.31 37.58
C THR A 151 10.46 7.88 36.27
N SER A 152 10.60 9.20 36.17
CA SER A 152 11.31 9.83 35.05
C SER A 152 12.73 9.28 34.88
N SER A 153 13.43 8.94 35.97
CA SER A 153 14.76 8.31 35.90
C SER A 153 14.73 6.92 35.25
N THR A 154 13.68 6.13 35.54
CA THR A 154 13.45 4.82 34.91
C THR A 154 13.21 4.96 33.41
N ILE A 155 12.35 5.90 33.01
CA ILE A 155 12.04 6.18 31.59
C ILE A 155 13.29 6.71 30.87
N LEU A 156 14.10 7.53 31.56
CA LEU A 156 15.32 8.10 30.99
C LEU A 156 16.34 7.01 30.68
N GLU A 157 16.59 6.11 31.64
CA GLU A 157 17.52 5.00 31.45
C GLU A 157 17.04 4.04 30.36
N PHE A 158 15.73 3.82 30.28
CA PHE A 158 15.11 3.03 29.22
C PHE A 158 15.45 3.57 27.82
N HIS A 159 15.19 4.85 27.57
CA HIS A 159 15.47 5.47 26.27
C HIS A 159 16.97 5.57 26.00
N ARG A 160 17.78 5.92 27.01
CA ARG A 160 19.25 5.96 26.92
C ARG A 160 19.80 4.62 26.45
N SER A 161 19.48 3.54 27.15
CA SER A 161 20.00 2.20 26.86
C SER A 161 19.63 1.71 25.45
N ARG A 162 18.42 2.08 24.96
CA ARG A 162 18.01 1.78 23.58
C ARG A 162 18.85 2.56 22.58
N LEU A 163 19.01 3.87 22.73
CA LEU A 163 19.80 4.68 21.81
C LEU A 163 21.27 4.24 21.79
N GLU A 164 21.87 3.96 22.95
CA GLU A 164 23.25 3.45 23.05
C GLU A 164 23.43 2.12 22.30
N THR A 165 22.40 1.26 22.29
CA THR A 165 22.45 -0.01 21.54
C THR A 165 22.49 0.22 20.02
N PHE A 166 21.84 1.26 19.52
CA PHE A 166 21.80 1.61 18.09
C PHE A 166 22.95 2.51 17.63
N LEU A 167 23.68 3.12 18.57
CA LEU A 167 24.79 4.04 18.31
C LEU A 167 25.76 3.57 17.20
N PRO A 168 26.19 2.28 17.15
CA PRO A 168 27.11 1.81 16.10
C PRO A 168 26.60 1.92 14.66
N LYS A 169 25.29 2.15 14.47
CA LYS A 169 24.63 2.26 13.15
C LYS A 169 24.00 3.62 12.88
N PHE A 170 24.26 4.64 13.70
CA PHE A 170 23.68 5.98 13.51
C PHE A 170 24.09 6.63 12.18
N SER A 171 25.24 6.27 11.61
CA SER A 171 25.67 6.74 10.29
C SER A 171 24.88 6.13 9.12
N GLU A 172 24.11 5.07 9.36
CA GLU A 172 23.29 4.39 8.35
C GLU A 172 21.84 4.91 8.30
N ILE A 173 21.42 5.68 9.31
CA ILE A 173 20.09 6.27 9.41
C ILE A 173 20.13 7.78 9.15
N ASP A 174 18.96 8.33 8.80
CA ASP A 174 18.81 9.75 8.51
C ASP A 174 18.06 10.49 9.62
N LEU A 175 17.14 9.79 10.31
CA LEU A 175 16.23 10.34 11.30
C LEU A 175 16.03 9.37 12.48
N ILE A 176 15.59 9.87 13.63
CA ILE A 176 15.03 9.08 14.73
C ILE A 176 13.56 9.47 14.94
N ALA A 177 12.69 8.48 15.05
CA ALA A 177 11.25 8.64 15.27
C ALA A 177 10.90 8.21 16.69
N PHE A 178 10.83 9.16 17.63
CA PHE A 178 10.20 8.91 18.92
C PHE A 178 8.70 8.98 18.71
N GLU A 179 8.03 7.84 18.76
CA GLU A 179 6.66 7.74 18.28
C GLU A 179 5.70 7.10 19.25
N THR A 180 4.43 7.48 19.14
CA THR A 180 3.33 7.03 20.01
C THR A 180 3.56 7.42 21.47
N ILE A 181 4.18 8.57 21.74
CA ILE A 181 4.41 9.04 23.11
C ILE A 181 3.08 9.44 23.76
N PRO A 182 2.60 8.77 24.83
CA PRO A 182 1.26 8.99 25.35
C PRO A 182 1.19 9.99 26.51
N SER A 183 2.32 10.33 27.14
CA SER A 183 2.39 11.14 28.37
C SER A 183 3.41 12.28 28.27
N LEU A 184 3.13 13.37 28.98
CA LEU A 184 4.03 14.52 29.06
C LEU A 184 5.32 14.16 29.83
N GLN A 185 5.22 13.33 30.87
CA GLN A 185 6.37 12.88 31.67
C GLN A 185 7.44 12.21 30.80
N GLU A 186 7.01 11.36 29.86
CA GLU A 186 7.94 10.70 28.94
C GLU A 186 8.52 11.67 27.93
N ALA A 187 7.71 12.58 27.37
CA ALA A 187 8.21 13.61 26.46
C ALA A 187 9.25 14.53 27.11
N GLU A 188 9.03 14.98 28.35
CA GLU A 188 10.01 15.73 29.13
C GLU A 188 11.31 14.95 29.32
N THR A 189 11.19 13.64 29.56
CA THR A 189 12.33 12.77 29.77
C THR A 189 13.14 12.59 28.49
N ILE A 190 12.48 12.43 27.36
CA ILE A 190 13.11 12.40 26.03
C ILE A 190 13.79 13.75 25.75
N CYS A 191 13.12 14.89 25.96
CA CYS A 191 13.71 16.22 25.76
C CYS A 191 14.93 16.45 26.67
N LYS A 192 14.88 16.04 27.95
CA LYS A 192 16.02 16.08 28.87
C LYS A 192 17.18 15.24 28.36
N LEU A 193 16.90 14.02 27.88
CA LEU A 193 17.91 13.14 27.30
C LEU A 193 18.55 13.80 26.07
N LEU A 194 17.77 14.34 25.14
CA LEU A 194 18.26 14.95 23.90
C LEU A 194 19.06 16.25 24.12
N ASN A 195 18.77 16.99 25.19
CA ASN A 195 19.52 18.19 25.58
C ASN A 195 20.77 17.88 26.44
N ASP A 196 20.99 16.62 26.82
CA ASP A 196 22.13 16.26 27.65
C ASP A 196 23.43 16.27 26.82
N GLU A 197 24.17 17.37 26.94
CA GLU A 197 25.38 17.59 26.16
C GLU A 197 26.44 16.52 26.40
N LYS A 198 26.46 15.92 27.61
CA LYS A 198 27.42 14.89 28.00
C LYS A 198 27.26 13.61 27.18
N TYR A 199 26.05 13.29 26.76
CA TYR A 199 25.74 12.05 26.06
C TYR A 199 25.66 12.25 24.53
N TRP A 200 25.18 13.40 24.04
CA TRP A 200 24.81 13.53 22.62
C TRP A 200 25.45 14.71 21.86
N ARG A 201 26.02 15.73 22.53
CA ARG A 201 26.80 16.82 21.88
C ARG A 201 28.32 16.65 22.03
N THR A 202 28.81 16.08 23.14
CA THR A 202 30.23 15.72 23.33
C THR A 202 30.51 14.26 23.00
N GLY A 203 29.47 13.50 22.61
CA GLY A 203 29.49 12.08 22.28
C GLY A 203 30.18 11.79 20.95
N THR A 204 31.44 12.20 20.84
CA THR A 204 32.36 11.41 20.04
C THR A 204 32.49 10.10 20.81
N PRO A 205 31.99 8.94 20.34
CA PRO A 205 32.43 7.69 20.92
C PRO A 205 33.97 7.71 20.97
N PRO A 206 34.64 7.05 21.92
CA PRO A 206 36.10 7.11 22.07
C PRO A 206 36.88 6.81 20.77
N ASP A 207 36.22 6.23 19.77
CA ASP A 207 36.73 5.89 18.44
C ASP A 207 36.43 6.92 17.33
N HIS A 208 35.77 8.04 17.60
CA HIS A 208 35.39 9.07 16.61
C HIS A 208 34.49 8.60 15.46
N SER A 209 33.72 7.53 15.65
CA SER A 209 32.91 6.92 14.58
C SER A 209 31.68 7.72 14.11
N ILE A 210 31.25 8.78 14.81
CA ILE A 210 30.07 9.58 14.44
C ILE A 210 30.31 11.07 14.71
N SER A 211 29.89 11.93 13.77
CA SER A 211 30.14 13.38 13.81
C SER A 211 29.00 14.22 14.39
N SER A 212 27.77 13.70 14.48
CA SER A 212 26.61 14.38 15.08
C SER A 212 25.44 13.42 15.34
N PHE A 213 24.60 13.73 16.33
CA PHE A 213 23.36 12.99 16.62
C PHE A 213 22.33 13.17 15.47
N PRO A 214 21.66 12.10 15.01
CA PRO A 214 20.68 12.22 13.93
C PRO A 214 19.51 13.14 14.30
N PRO A 215 18.98 13.95 13.37
CA PRO A 215 17.76 14.71 13.60
C PRO A 215 16.59 13.77 13.96
N CYS A 216 15.64 14.25 14.74
CA CYS A 216 14.54 13.42 15.23
C CYS A 216 13.19 14.11 15.17
N TRP A 217 12.13 13.32 15.27
CA TRP A 217 10.80 13.84 15.57
C TRP A 217 10.22 13.19 16.81
N ILE A 218 9.25 13.88 17.41
CA ILE A 218 8.45 13.37 18.52
C ILE A 218 6.98 13.41 18.12
N SER A 219 6.33 12.26 18.09
CA SER A 219 4.89 12.12 17.81
C SER A 219 4.12 11.54 18.99
N PHE A 220 2.93 12.08 19.20
CA PHE A 220 2.06 11.76 20.33
C PHE A 220 0.87 10.90 19.90
N SER A 221 0.45 9.99 20.78
CA SER A 221 -0.88 9.37 20.69
C SER A 221 -1.89 10.26 21.42
N CYS A 222 -3.07 10.46 20.83
CA CYS A 222 -4.09 11.35 21.36
C CYS A 222 -5.43 10.63 21.56
N LYS A 223 -6.12 10.97 22.66
CA LYS A 223 -7.44 10.42 22.99
C LYS A 223 -8.59 11.22 22.39
N ASP A 224 -8.36 12.50 22.10
CA ASP A 224 -9.34 13.39 21.49
C ASP A 224 -8.66 14.46 20.60
N GLU A 225 -9.41 15.49 20.24
CA GLU A 225 -9.01 16.57 19.33
C GLU A 225 -8.04 17.61 19.94
N SER A 226 -7.66 17.48 21.21
CA SER A 226 -6.76 18.42 21.90
C SER A 226 -5.81 17.78 22.93
N LEU A 227 -6.16 16.61 23.48
CA LEU A 227 -5.43 15.96 24.56
C LEU A 227 -4.68 14.72 24.10
N ILE A 228 -3.46 14.55 24.61
CA ILE A 228 -2.71 13.30 24.47
C ILE A 228 -3.38 12.17 25.29
N SER A 229 -2.99 10.94 25.03
CA SER A 229 -3.57 9.72 25.62
C SER A 229 -3.69 9.77 27.15
N HIS A 230 -2.66 10.24 27.85
CA HIS A 230 -2.66 10.36 29.30
C HIS A 230 -3.59 11.50 29.78
N GLY A 231 -3.53 12.67 29.13
CA GLY A 231 -4.57 13.69 29.25
C GLY A 231 -4.09 15.13 29.25
N GLU A 232 -2.80 15.36 29.07
CA GLU A 232 -2.23 16.68 28.91
C GLU A 232 -2.58 17.28 27.54
N GLU A 233 -2.57 18.61 27.44
CA GLU A 233 -2.80 19.29 26.18
C GLU A 233 -1.66 19.05 25.20
N LEU A 234 -1.98 18.65 23.97
CA LEU A 234 -1.00 18.51 22.89
C LEU A 234 -0.22 19.82 22.67
N ALA A 235 -0.89 20.96 22.81
CA ALA A 235 -0.25 22.27 22.69
C ALA A 235 0.92 22.44 23.67
N HIS A 236 0.77 21.96 24.91
CA HIS A 236 1.85 22.01 25.91
C HIS A 236 3.04 21.12 25.48
N CYS A 237 2.76 19.92 25.00
CA CYS A 237 3.79 19.02 24.48
C CYS A 237 4.57 19.63 23.30
N VAL A 238 3.87 20.34 22.39
CA VAL A 238 4.53 21.02 21.26
C VAL A 238 5.48 22.10 21.75
N ARG A 239 5.05 22.95 22.69
CA ARG A 239 5.88 24.01 23.27
C ARG A 239 7.13 23.47 23.97
N LEU A 240 7.01 22.30 24.62
CA LEU A 240 8.15 21.64 25.25
C LEU A 240 9.15 21.12 24.22
N CYS A 241 8.67 20.39 23.21
CA CYS A 241 9.54 19.68 22.27
C CYS A 241 10.20 20.60 21.24
N CYS A 242 9.59 21.74 20.90
CA CYS A 242 10.11 22.61 19.85
C CYS A 242 11.41 23.33 20.23
N GLU A 243 11.73 23.46 21.51
CA GLU A 243 12.98 24.07 21.97
C GLU A 243 14.21 23.17 21.78
N VAL A 244 14.01 21.87 21.55
CA VAL A 244 15.11 20.93 21.36
C VAL A 244 15.65 21.06 19.93
N GLU A 245 16.94 21.38 19.79
CA GLU A 245 17.56 21.69 18.49
C GLU A 245 17.51 20.52 17.50
N CYS A 246 17.76 19.30 17.97
CA CYS A 246 17.73 18.11 17.10
C CYS A 246 16.31 17.65 16.75
N VAL A 247 15.26 18.22 17.34
CA VAL A 247 13.86 17.91 17.01
C VAL A 247 13.44 18.73 15.80
N VAL A 248 13.35 18.08 14.64
CA VAL A 248 12.98 18.69 13.34
C VAL A 248 11.49 18.60 13.03
N GLY A 249 10.74 17.81 13.80
CA GLY A 249 9.30 17.72 13.64
C GLY A 249 8.60 17.25 14.91
N ILE A 250 7.35 17.70 15.07
CA ILE A 250 6.49 17.35 16.19
C ILE A 250 5.10 17.05 15.64
N GLY A 251 4.38 16.11 16.22
CA GLY A 251 2.98 15.93 15.85
C GLY A 251 2.34 14.68 16.41
N ILE A 252 1.60 13.95 15.58
CA ILE A 252 0.74 12.86 16.04
C ILE A 252 0.93 11.59 15.24
N ASN A 253 0.66 10.47 15.91
CA ASN A 253 0.51 9.18 15.26
C ASN A 253 -0.38 8.23 16.09
N CYS A 254 -0.76 7.10 15.49
CA CYS A 254 -1.59 6.07 16.12
C CYS A 254 -2.85 6.63 16.82
N THR A 255 -3.45 7.64 16.20
CA THR A 255 -4.61 8.39 16.70
C THR A 255 -5.75 8.24 15.70
N LYS A 256 -7.00 8.22 16.18
CA LYS A 256 -8.17 8.07 15.33
C LYS A 256 -8.28 9.23 14.33
N PRO A 257 -8.50 8.98 13.02
CA PRO A 257 -8.54 10.01 11.98
C PRO A 257 -9.47 11.19 12.24
N LYS A 258 -10.60 10.96 12.91
CA LYS A 258 -11.60 12.00 13.24
C LYS A 258 -11.01 13.17 14.05
N PHE A 259 -9.96 12.94 14.83
CA PHE A 259 -9.33 13.97 15.67
C PHE A 259 -8.17 14.70 14.96
N VAL A 260 -7.57 14.06 13.95
CA VAL A 260 -6.28 14.43 13.38
C VAL A 260 -6.28 15.83 12.79
N THR A 261 -7.33 16.22 12.06
CA THR A 261 -7.41 17.53 11.42
C THR A 261 -7.31 18.68 12.43
N ASN A 262 -7.87 18.53 13.63
CA ASN A 262 -7.74 19.56 14.66
C ASN A 262 -6.36 19.53 15.32
N LEU A 263 -5.82 18.34 15.56
CA LEU A 263 -4.49 18.17 16.16
C LEU A 263 -3.39 18.74 15.26
N VAL A 264 -3.43 18.50 13.94
CA VAL A 264 -2.52 19.10 12.94
C VAL A 264 -2.57 20.63 13.03
N ARG A 265 -3.76 21.21 13.15
CA ARG A 265 -3.96 22.66 13.31
C ARG A 265 -3.34 23.18 14.60
N ILE A 266 -3.47 22.47 15.72
CA ILE A 266 -2.85 22.83 17.01
C ILE A 266 -1.33 22.85 16.85
N VAL A 267 -0.75 21.79 16.31
CA VAL A 267 0.71 21.67 16.15
C VAL A 267 1.26 22.80 15.29
N ARG A 268 0.69 23.04 14.10
CA ARG A 268 1.15 24.14 13.22
C ARG A 268 1.03 25.49 13.91
N LYS A 269 -0.10 25.75 14.56
CA LYS A 269 -0.35 27.03 15.26
C LYS A 269 0.69 27.30 16.34
N GLU A 270 0.98 26.32 17.20
CA GLU A 270 1.95 26.49 18.29
C GLU A 270 3.37 26.67 17.75
N LEU A 271 3.76 25.88 16.74
CA LEU A 271 5.06 26.04 16.09
C LEU A 271 5.21 27.44 15.46
N ASP A 272 4.19 27.94 14.77
CA ASP A 272 4.23 29.29 14.18
C ASP A 272 4.28 30.38 15.24
N ALA A 273 3.50 30.26 16.31
CA ALA A 273 3.48 31.22 17.42
C ALA A 273 4.84 31.36 18.12
N LEU A 274 5.63 30.27 18.13
CA LEU A 274 6.97 30.22 18.70
C LEU A 274 8.09 30.50 17.70
N GLY A 275 7.77 30.81 16.43
CA GLY A 275 8.77 31.12 15.41
C GLY A 275 9.44 29.90 14.76
N HIS A 276 8.89 28.71 14.94
CA HIS A 276 9.39 27.43 14.39
C HIS A 276 8.63 26.99 13.13
N SER A 277 8.43 27.93 12.18
CA SER A 277 7.75 27.67 10.90
C SER A 277 8.44 26.62 10.03
N GLU A 278 9.74 26.44 10.21
CA GLU A 278 10.60 25.50 9.49
C GLU A 278 10.40 24.04 9.92
N LYS A 279 9.98 23.81 11.17
CA LYS A 279 9.78 22.45 11.73
C LYS A 279 8.56 21.79 11.10
N PHE A 280 8.68 20.48 10.89
CA PHE A 280 7.63 19.67 10.29
C PHE A 280 6.51 19.39 11.29
N VAL A 281 5.27 19.49 10.81
CA VAL A 281 4.16 18.78 11.45
C VAL A 281 4.30 17.30 11.12
N ILE A 282 4.21 16.43 12.12
CA ILE A 282 4.22 14.98 11.95
C ILE A 282 2.78 14.46 12.01
N CYS A 283 2.38 13.62 11.05
CA CYS A 283 0.99 13.17 11.00
C CYS A 283 0.84 11.79 10.35
N TYR A 284 0.72 10.73 11.16
CA TYR A 284 0.45 9.39 10.64
C TYR A 284 -0.55 8.59 11.51
N PRO A 285 -1.86 8.78 11.29
CA PRO A 285 -2.90 8.20 12.14
C PRO A 285 -3.13 6.70 11.90
N ASP A 286 -3.99 6.10 12.72
CA ASP A 286 -4.51 4.75 12.43
C ASP A 286 -5.57 4.78 11.32
N GLY A 287 -6.00 3.61 10.84
CA GLY A 287 -7.01 3.48 9.79
C GLY A 287 -8.45 3.65 10.25
N GLY A 288 -8.69 3.93 11.53
CA GLY A 288 -10.02 4.27 12.05
C GLY A 288 -10.90 3.10 12.49
N CYS A 289 -10.50 1.83 12.31
CA CYS A 289 -11.37 0.72 12.71
C CYS A 289 -11.69 0.78 14.21
N ILE A 290 -12.93 0.45 14.55
CA ILE A 290 -13.42 0.30 15.91
C ILE A 290 -13.25 -1.16 16.33
N TRP A 291 -12.79 -1.40 17.55
CA TRP A 291 -12.72 -2.75 18.11
C TRP A 291 -14.12 -3.19 18.56
N ASP A 292 -14.59 -4.34 18.07
CA ASP A 292 -15.82 -4.98 18.58
C ASP A 292 -15.45 -5.84 19.80
N PRO A 293 -15.81 -5.42 21.04
CA PRO A 293 -15.43 -6.14 22.25
C PRO A 293 -16.17 -7.47 22.41
N VAL A 294 -17.31 -7.65 21.74
CA VAL A 294 -18.12 -8.88 21.82
C VAL A 294 -17.51 -9.94 20.91
N ARG A 295 -17.22 -9.57 19.66
CA ARG A 295 -16.66 -10.48 18.66
C ARG A 295 -15.15 -10.63 18.76
N LYS A 296 -14.48 -9.73 19.48
CA LYS A 296 -13.01 -9.63 19.58
C LYS A 296 -12.32 -9.54 18.22
N ILE A 297 -12.91 -8.73 17.33
CA ILE A 297 -12.37 -8.44 16.00
C ILE A 297 -12.46 -6.93 15.75
N TRP A 298 -11.60 -6.43 14.86
CA TRP A 298 -11.72 -5.08 14.34
C TRP A 298 -12.87 -5.01 13.33
N ASP A 299 -13.76 -4.02 13.50
CA ASP A 299 -14.80 -3.71 12.54
C ASP A 299 -14.20 -2.97 11.34
N LEU A 300 -13.94 -3.71 10.26
CA LEU A 300 -13.35 -3.17 9.04
C LEU A 300 -14.28 -2.21 8.28
N ASP A 301 -15.60 -2.25 8.54
CA ASP A 301 -16.55 -1.34 7.89
C ASP A 301 -16.39 0.11 8.40
N THR A 302 -15.72 0.28 9.54
CA THR A 302 -15.41 1.61 10.12
C THR A 302 -14.04 2.14 9.72
N ARG A 303 -13.30 1.39 8.89
CA ARG A 303 -12.01 1.82 8.36
C ARG A 303 -12.18 2.94 7.36
N LEU A 304 -11.28 3.93 7.39
CA LEU A 304 -11.20 4.92 6.32
C LEU A 304 -10.94 4.25 4.98
N SER A 305 -11.71 4.68 3.97
CA SER A 305 -11.39 4.38 2.58
C SER A 305 -10.14 5.11 2.11
N SER A 306 -9.54 4.63 1.02
CA SER A 306 -8.40 5.27 0.36
C SER A 306 -8.71 6.71 -0.07
N ASP A 307 -9.95 6.98 -0.50
CA ASP A 307 -10.42 8.29 -0.97
C ASP A 307 -10.59 9.29 0.19
N GLU A 308 -11.25 8.88 1.27
CA GLU A 308 -11.40 9.71 2.47
C GLU A 308 -10.03 10.07 3.06
N PHE A 309 -9.11 9.10 3.10
CA PHE A 309 -7.75 9.34 3.56
C PHE A 309 -7.02 10.35 2.67
N GLY A 310 -7.18 10.28 1.35
CA GLY A 310 -6.63 11.28 0.41
C GLY A 310 -7.22 12.69 0.62
N ILE A 311 -8.52 12.81 0.86
CA ILE A 311 -9.16 14.11 1.15
C ILE A 311 -8.60 14.73 2.44
N LEU A 312 -8.44 13.91 3.48
CA LEU A 312 -7.87 14.33 4.75
C LEU A 312 -6.42 14.78 4.59
N THR A 313 -5.59 14.03 3.87
CA THR A 313 -4.16 14.38 3.69
C THR A 313 -3.99 15.71 2.96
N ARG A 314 -4.82 16.00 1.94
CA ARG A 314 -4.82 17.32 1.28
C ARG A 314 -5.11 18.45 2.26
N THR A 315 -6.05 18.22 3.18
CA THR A 315 -6.40 19.18 4.22
C THR A 315 -5.22 19.41 5.17
N TRP A 316 -4.56 18.34 5.62
CA TRP A 316 -3.41 18.43 6.52
C TRP A 316 -2.23 19.15 5.89
N VAL A 317 -1.92 18.88 4.61
CA VAL A 317 -0.85 19.57 3.86
C VAL A 317 -1.10 21.07 3.78
N LYS A 318 -2.36 21.47 3.51
CA LYS A 318 -2.74 22.88 3.48
C LYS A 318 -2.60 23.51 4.86
N GLN A 319 -3.08 22.85 5.91
CA GLN A 319 -3.02 23.34 7.28
C GLN A 319 -1.59 23.46 7.81
N SER A 320 -0.67 22.61 7.34
CA SER A 320 0.73 22.61 7.75
C SER A 320 1.62 23.54 6.91
N ASN A 321 1.06 24.33 5.99
CA ASN A 321 1.80 25.15 5.04
C ASN A 321 2.85 24.33 4.25
N ASN A 322 2.48 23.13 3.80
CA ASN A 322 3.35 22.15 3.14
C ASN A 322 4.52 21.59 3.98
N LYS A 323 4.73 22.07 5.21
CA LYS A 323 5.71 21.55 6.16
C LYS A 323 5.15 20.41 6.98
N ILE A 324 4.99 19.25 6.33
CA ILE A 324 4.46 18.03 6.95
C ILE A 324 5.20 16.77 6.50
N ILE A 325 5.45 15.88 7.46
CA ILE A 325 5.78 14.48 7.21
C ILE A 325 4.51 13.69 7.52
N MET A 326 3.89 13.12 6.48
CA MET A 326 2.61 12.44 6.63
C MET A 326 2.75 10.94 6.41
N GLY A 327 1.91 10.16 7.07
CA GLY A 327 1.81 8.75 6.79
C GLY A 327 0.70 7.96 7.41
N GLY A 328 0.96 6.69 7.71
CA GLY A 328 -0.02 5.82 8.35
C GLY A 328 0.58 4.95 9.44
N CYS A 329 -0.24 4.61 10.43
CA CYS A 329 0.10 3.66 11.48
C CYS A 329 -0.66 2.34 11.23
N CYS A 330 -1.31 1.78 12.25
CA CYS A 330 -2.15 0.60 12.13
C CYS A 330 -3.24 0.80 11.07
N GLN A 331 -3.54 -0.24 10.28
CA GLN A 331 -4.62 -0.28 9.29
C GLN A 331 -4.48 0.70 8.11
N ILE A 332 -3.31 1.32 7.92
CA ILE A 332 -3.03 2.09 6.69
C ILE A 332 -2.16 1.23 5.75
N THR A 333 -2.64 1.03 4.52
CA THR A 333 -1.97 0.19 3.50
C THR A 333 -1.19 1.04 2.49
N PRO A 334 -0.29 0.43 1.69
CA PRO A 334 0.39 1.11 0.59
C PRO A 334 -0.56 1.80 -0.42
N GLU A 335 -1.79 1.31 -0.57
CA GLU A 335 -2.81 1.92 -1.44
C GLU A 335 -3.29 3.27 -0.91
N MET A 336 -3.67 3.33 0.37
CA MET A 336 -4.04 4.58 1.04
C MET A 336 -2.87 5.59 0.99
N ARG A 337 -1.64 5.08 1.07
CA ARG A 337 -0.43 5.92 0.90
C ARG A 337 -0.27 6.49 -0.50
N LEU A 338 -0.53 5.69 -1.53
CA LEU A 338 -0.53 6.16 -2.89
C LEU A 338 -1.54 7.31 -3.02
N MET A 339 -2.77 7.14 -2.50
CA MET A 339 -3.79 8.21 -2.49
C MET A 339 -3.35 9.47 -1.75
N ALA A 340 -2.70 9.32 -0.59
CA ALA A 340 -2.14 10.46 0.13
C ALA A 340 -1.16 11.25 -0.75
N ARG A 341 -0.26 10.56 -1.46
CA ARG A 341 0.66 11.18 -2.44
C ARG A 341 -0.11 11.81 -3.61
N ARG A 342 -1.17 11.18 -4.12
CA ARG A 342 -2.03 11.73 -5.19
C ARG A 342 -2.67 13.06 -4.80
N ALA A 343 -3.12 13.18 -3.55
CA ALA A 343 -4.00 14.26 -3.13
C ALA A 343 -3.33 15.65 -3.03
N TYR A 344 -2.00 15.73 -2.87
CA TYR A 344 -1.28 17.01 -2.73
C TYR A 344 -0.13 17.24 -3.72
N SER A 345 0.36 16.19 -4.40
CA SER A 345 1.55 16.33 -5.26
C SER A 345 1.30 17.09 -6.56
N GLY A 346 0.04 17.37 -6.92
CA GLY A 346 -0.29 18.03 -8.19
C GLY A 346 0.14 17.25 -9.44
N ILE A 347 0.57 15.99 -9.29
CA ILE A 347 0.92 15.10 -10.39
C ILE A 347 -0.39 14.72 -11.09
N SER A 348 -0.54 15.13 -12.35
CA SER A 348 -1.61 14.62 -13.21
C SER A 348 -1.46 13.11 -13.33
N LEU A 349 -2.45 12.37 -12.84
CA LEU A 349 -2.51 10.92 -13.03
C LEU A 349 -2.58 10.62 -14.53
N PRO A 350 -2.02 9.50 -15.00
CA PRO A 350 -2.34 9.02 -16.33
C PRO A 350 -3.86 8.83 -16.40
N VAL A 351 -4.50 9.52 -17.34
CA VAL A 351 -5.92 9.29 -17.62
C VAL A 351 -6.01 7.92 -18.29
N LEU A 352 -6.86 7.05 -17.75
CA LEU A 352 -7.20 5.76 -18.34
C LEU A 352 -8.68 5.79 -18.73
N PRO A 353 -9.01 6.20 -19.96
CA PRO A 353 -10.33 6.03 -20.52
C PRO A 353 -10.79 4.58 -20.38
N TYR A 354 -12.07 4.37 -20.08
CA TYR A 354 -12.69 3.05 -20.17
C TYR A 354 -13.99 3.09 -20.94
N ILE A 355 -14.26 2.04 -21.71
CA ILE A 355 -15.51 1.88 -22.47
C ILE A 355 -16.13 0.52 -22.20
N TYR A 356 -17.43 0.51 -21.93
CA TYR A 356 -18.21 -0.72 -21.89
C TYR A 356 -18.88 -0.97 -23.25
N LEU A 357 -18.51 -2.08 -23.89
CA LEU A 357 -18.96 -2.43 -25.24
C LEU A 357 -20.12 -3.43 -25.24
N SER A 358 -20.72 -3.72 -24.09
CA SER A 358 -21.77 -4.74 -23.93
C SER A 358 -21.31 -6.12 -24.44
N GLN A 359 -22.10 -6.80 -25.28
CA GLN A 359 -21.75 -8.11 -25.81
C GLN A 359 -21.04 -7.99 -27.17
N VAL A 360 -19.82 -8.53 -27.26
CA VAL A 360 -18.98 -8.47 -28.47
C VAL A 360 -18.53 -9.86 -28.90
N PRO A 361 -18.68 -10.28 -30.17
CA PRO A 361 -18.10 -11.54 -30.66
C PRO A 361 -16.59 -11.61 -30.44
N TYR A 362 -16.08 -12.77 -30.01
CA TYR A 362 -14.69 -12.87 -29.56
C TYR A 362 -13.70 -12.55 -30.69
N ALA A 363 -14.00 -12.94 -31.93
CA ALA A 363 -13.18 -12.61 -33.09
C ALA A 363 -13.04 -11.09 -33.31
N LYS A 364 -14.13 -10.33 -33.17
CA LYS A 364 -14.14 -8.86 -33.31
C LYS A 364 -13.32 -8.20 -32.20
N ALA A 365 -13.54 -8.60 -30.94
CA ALA A 365 -12.75 -8.10 -29.81
C ALA A 365 -11.26 -8.46 -29.93
N LEU A 366 -10.92 -9.64 -30.44
CA LEU A 366 -9.53 -10.03 -30.69
C LEU A 366 -8.89 -9.18 -31.79
N ASN A 367 -9.64 -8.86 -32.86
CA ASN A 367 -9.17 -7.96 -33.91
C ASN A 367 -8.95 -6.54 -33.38
N LEU A 368 -9.91 -6.01 -32.62
CA LEU A 368 -9.81 -4.70 -31.98
C LEU A 368 -8.56 -4.59 -31.10
N GLN A 369 -8.32 -5.57 -30.22
CA GLN A 369 -7.10 -5.61 -29.40
C GLN A 369 -5.82 -5.61 -30.25
N LYS A 370 -5.78 -6.39 -31.34
CA LYS A 370 -4.62 -6.41 -32.24
C LYS A 370 -4.37 -5.04 -32.86
N VAL A 371 -5.40 -4.38 -33.38
CA VAL A 371 -5.27 -3.05 -34.00
C VAL A 371 -4.78 -2.02 -32.97
N LEU A 372 -5.39 -1.97 -31.79
CA LEU A 372 -5.00 -1.04 -30.72
C LEU A 372 -3.55 -1.27 -30.26
N VAL A 373 -3.14 -2.53 -30.09
CA VAL A 373 -1.75 -2.88 -29.76
C VAL A 373 -0.80 -2.43 -30.87
N GLN A 374 -1.12 -2.68 -32.15
CA GLN A 374 -0.24 -2.27 -33.26
C GLN A 374 -0.10 -0.76 -33.34
N ARG A 375 -1.19 0.00 -33.17
CA ARG A 375 -1.14 1.45 -33.13
C ARG A 375 -0.28 1.96 -31.97
N ARG A 376 -0.43 1.39 -30.76
CA ARG A 376 0.45 1.72 -29.62
C ARG A 376 1.93 1.36 -29.84
N LEU A 377 2.22 0.37 -30.67
CA LEU A 377 3.59 -0.02 -31.01
C LEU A 377 4.23 0.89 -32.06
N ASP A 378 3.41 1.60 -32.85
CA ASP A 378 3.89 2.56 -33.83
C ASP A 378 4.37 3.84 -33.12
N LYS A 379 5.69 4.09 -33.21
CA LYS A 379 6.31 5.26 -32.59
C LYS A 379 5.88 6.58 -33.23
N ASN A 380 5.29 6.54 -34.42
CA ASN A 380 4.77 7.71 -35.13
C ASN A 380 3.33 8.05 -34.71
N ASP A 381 2.63 7.12 -34.03
CA ASP A 381 1.27 7.31 -33.52
C ASP A 381 1.29 7.47 -31.99
N SER A 382 1.71 8.65 -31.53
CA SER A 382 1.70 9.02 -30.10
C SER A 382 0.32 9.44 -29.59
N SER A 383 -0.72 9.41 -30.45
CA SER A 383 -2.03 9.99 -30.16
C SER A 383 -2.98 9.04 -29.44
N LEU A 384 -2.71 7.73 -29.47
CA LEU A 384 -3.59 6.76 -28.84
C LEU A 384 -3.39 6.79 -27.31
N PRO A 385 -4.43 7.00 -26.49
CA PRO A 385 -4.33 6.88 -25.04
C PRO A 385 -4.26 5.42 -24.60
N ASN A 386 -3.86 5.19 -23.34
CA ASN A 386 -4.10 3.89 -22.70
C ASN A 386 -5.61 3.66 -22.63
N LEU A 387 -6.10 2.43 -22.70
CA LEU A 387 -7.55 2.18 -22.75
C LEU A 387 -7.92 0.91 -21.99
N LEU A 388 -9.03 0.97 -21.25
CA LEU A 388 -9.67 -0.22 -20.67
C LEU A 388 -10.93 -0.56 -21.47
N LEU A 389 -10.93 -1.70 -22.14
CA LEU A 389 -12.14 -2.24 -22.75
C LEU A 389 -12.84 -3.14 -21.73
N LEU A 390 -14.11 -2.89 -21.46
CA LEU A 390 -14.99 -3.75 -20.68
C LEU A 390 -16.07 -4.30 -21.60
N LEU A 391 -16.35 -5.60 -21.51
CA LEU A 391 -17.33 -6.25 -22.37
C LEU A 391 -17.74 -7.62 -21.81
N GLN A 392 -18.66 -8.26 -22.51
CA GLN A 392 -19.04 -9.66 -22.35
C GLN A 392 -18.93 -10.34 -23.71
N HIS A 393 -18.80 -11.66 -23.73
CA HIS A 393 -18.74 -12.44 -24.98
C HIS A 393 -20.00 -13.30 -25.15
N PRO A 394 -20.39 -13.65 -26.39
CA PRO A 394 -21.23 -14.83 -26.60
C PRO A 394 -20.47 -16.10 -26.14
N PRO A 395 -21.16 -17.23 -25.91
CA PRO A 395 -20.52 -18.47 -25.46
C PRO A 395 -19.29 -18.82 -26.30
N THR A 396 -18.12 -18.75 -25.67
CA THR A 396 -16.82 -18.89 -26.34
C THR A 396 -15.82 -19.59 -25.45
N TYR A 397 -15.14 -20.60 -25.99
CA TYR A 397 -13.96 -21.18 -25.39
C TYR A 397 -12.70 -20.59 -25.99
N THR A 398 -11.73 -20.29 -25.13
CA THR A 398 -10.42 -19.82 -25.56
C THR A 398 -9.34 -20.69 -24.96
N THR A 399 -8.30 -20.94 -25.75
CA THR A 399 -7.15 -21.75 -25.34
C THR A 399 -5.89 -20.92 -25.42
N GLY A 400 -5.16 -20.84 -24.31
CA GLY A 400 -3.93 -20.06 -24.19
C GLY A 400 -2.67 -20.87 -24.47
N ARG A 401 -1.50 -20.22 -24.38
CA ARG A 401 -0.19 -20.80 -24.75
C ARG A 401 0.26 -21.99 -23.89
N ARG A 402 -0.35 -22.21 -22.73
CA ARG A 402 0.06 -23.25 -21.77
C ARG A 402 -0.80 -24.49 -21.82
N ASP A 403 -1.73 -24.57 -22.76
CA ASP A 403 -2.55 -25.75 -22.93
C ASP A 403 -1.69 -26.95 -23.33
N ARG A 404 -2.00 -28.10 -22.72
CA ARG A 404 -1.26 -29.37 -22.88
C ARG A 404 -2.08 -30.41 -23.63
N ASN A 405 -3.28 -30.06 -24.08
CA ASN A 405 -4.12 -30.98 -24.82
C ASN A 405 -3.42 -31.39 -26.14
N LYS A 406 -3.22 -32.70 -26.32
CA LYS A 406 -2.56 -33.27 -27.50
C LYS A 406 -3.49 -33.39 -28.71
N ASN A 407 -4.80 -33.21 -28.53
CA ASN A 407 -5.80 -33.34 -29.59
C ASN A 407 -6.75 -32.14 -29.61
N ILE A 408 -6.19 -30.97 -29.93
CA ILE A 408 -6.93 -29.70 -29.89
C ILE A 408 -8.01 -29.65 -30.98
N GLU A 409 -7.82 -30.26 -32.15
CA GLU A 409 -8.83 -30.26 -33.21
C GLU A 409 -10.12 -30.99 -32.79
N ALA A 410 -9.99 -32.15 -32.14
CA ALA A 410 -11.15 -32.89 -31.66
C ALA A 410 -11.91 -32.12 -30.57
N GLU A 411 -11.18 -31.46 -29.67
CA GLU A 411 -11.76 -30.66 -28.60
C GLU A 411 -12.49 -29.42 -29.13
N GLU A 412 -11.89 -28.74 -30.11
CA GLU A 412 -12.52 -27.63 -30.83
C GLU A 412 -13.83 -28.06 -31.48
N ALA A 413 -13.85 -29.19 -32.20
CA ALA A 413 -15.06 -29.70 -32.85
C ALA A 413 -16.15 -30.05 -31.82
N ARG A 414 -15.77 -30.64 -30.69
CA ARG A 414 -16.70 -31.00 -29.60
C ARG A 414 -17.35 -29.76 -29.00
N LEU A 415 -16.57 -28.74 -28.67
CA LEU A 415 -17.06 -27.50 -28.04
C LEU A 415 -17.91 -26.67 -29.02
N LYS A 416 -17.54 -26.63 -30.31
CA LYS A 416 -18.37 -26.02 -31.35
C LYS A 416 -19.73 -26.67 -31.50
N LYS A 417 -19.82 -28.00 -31.32
CA LYS A 417 -21.10 -28.74 -31.36
C LYS A 417 -22.04 -28.38 -30.21
N LEU A 418 -21.52 -27.84 -29.10
CA LEU A 418 -22.33 -27.33 -27.98
C LEU A 418 -22.89 -25.92 -28.25
N GLY A 419 -22.55 -25.30 -29.38
CA GLY A 419 -23.02 -23.96 -29.74
C GLY A 419 -22.10 -22.83 -29.28
N ALA A 420 -20.88 -23.14 -28.81
CA ALA A 420 -19.87 -22.14 -28.44
C ALA A 420 -18.85 -21.92 -29.56
N GLU A 421 -18.29 -20.71 -29.65
CA GLU A 421 -17.12 -20.48 -30.48
C GLU A 421 -15.85 -21.05 -29.82
N TYR A 422 -14.78 -21.25 -30.61
CA TYR A 422 -13.50 -21.74 -30.09
C TYR A 422 -12.34 -21.00 -30.75
N PHE A 423 -11.44 -20.44 -29.94
CA PHE A 423 -10.26 -19.70 -30.42
C PHE A 423 -8.97 -20.11 -29.72
N LYS A 424 -7.92 -20.35 -30.52
CA LYS A 424 -6.54 -20.40 -30.04
C LYS A 424 -5.99 -18.98 -29.91
N THR A 425 -5.38 -18.69 -28.78
CA THR A 425 -5.00 -17.32 -28.40
C THR A 425 -3.56 -17.27 -27.87
N LEU A 426 -3.00 -16.07 -27.84
CA LEU A 426 -1.65 -15.86 -27.35
C LEU A 426 -1.59 -15.48 -25.86
N ARG A 427 -2.74 -15.43 -25.16
CA ARG A 427 -2.78 -15.20 -23.71
C ARG A 427 -2.12 -16.34 -22.92
N GLY A 428 -1.64 -15.99 -21.73
CA GLY A 428 -1.25 -16.98 -20.72
C GLY A 428 -2.44 -17.85 -20.26
N GLY A 429 -2.10 -19.01 -19.69
CA GLY A 429 -3.07 -19.96 -19.13
C GLY A 429 -3.49 -21.06 -20.11
N GLN A 430 -4.37 -21.94 -19.63
CA GLN A 430 -4.97 -23.05 -20.38
C GLN A 430 -6.37 -22.66 -20.90
N THR A 431 -7.18 -23.63 -21.32
CA THR A 431 -8.56 -23.44 -21.78
C THR A 431 -9.45 -22.81 -20.70
N THR A 432 -10.30 -21.87 -21.11
CA THR A 432 -11.33 -21.24 -20.26
C THR A 432 -12.55 -20.82 -21.09
N PHE A 433 -13.65 -20.54 -20.41
CA PHE A 433 -14.92 -20.14 -21.01
C PHE A 433 -15.19 -18.64 -20.80
N HIS A 434 -15.84 -18.02 -21.78
CA HIS A 434 -16.42 -16.69 -21.73
C HIS A 434 -17.86 -16.72 -22.21
N GLY A 435 -18.74 -15.92 -21.62
CA GLY A 435 -20.16 -15.90 -21.99
C GLY A 435 -20.95 -14.75 -21.38
N PRO A 436 -22.26 -14.67 -21.67
CA PRO A 436 -23.15 -13.68 -21.07
C PRO A 436 -23.16 -13.79 -19.54
N GLY A 437 -23.20 -12.66 -18.84
CA GLY A 437 -23.12 -12.56 -17.38
C GLY A 437 -21.68 -12.55 -16.82
N GLN A 438 -20.65 -12.55 -17.67
CA GLN A 438 -19.25 -12.52 -17.26
C GLN A 438 -18.61 -11.19 -17.69
N LEU A 439 -18.09 -10.42 -16.72
CA LEU A 439 -17.38 -9.18 -17.00
C LEU A 439 -15.95 -9.49 -17.45
N VAL A 440 -15.67 -9.19 -18.71
CA VAL A 440 -14.34 -9.32 -19.31
C VAL A 440 -13.70 -7.95 -19.44
N GLY A 441 -12.48 -7.81 -18.94
CA GLY A 441 -11.70 -6.59 -19.06
C GLY A 441 -10.41 -6.81 -19.82
N TYR A 442 -10.16 -5.95 -20.81
CA TYR A 442 -8.92 -5.89 -21.59
C TYR A 442 -8.25 -4.53 -21.40
N PRO A 443 -7.36 -4.39 -20.39
CA PRO A 443 -6.51 -3.20 -20.29
C PRO A 443 -5.49 -3.25 -21.43
N ILE A 444 -5.58 -2.30 -22.36
CA ILE A 444 -4.61 -2.05 -23.44
C ILE A 444 -3.76 -0.86 -23.01
N ILE A 445 -2.78 -1.15 -22.18
CA ILE A 445 -1.94 -0.14 -21.52
C ILE A 445 -0.47 -0.38 -21.82
N ASP A 446 0.29 0.71 -21.88
CA ASP A 446 1.74 0.65 -21.79
C ASP A 446 2.14 0.56 -20.31
N LEU A 447 2.71 -0.57 -19.89
CA LEU A 447 3.11 -0.78 -18.50
C LEU A 447 4.12 0.27 -18.01
N ARG A 448 4.84 0.94 -18.93
CA ARG A 448 5.79 2.01 -18.59
C ARG A 448 5.07 3.26 -18.08
N ASP A 449 3.91 3.59 -18.63
CA ASP A 449 3.12 4.76 -18.23
C ASP A 449 2.60 4.62 -16.79
N PHE A 450 2.40 3.38 -16.35
CA PHE A 450 1.96 3.02 -14.99
C PHE A 450 3.12 2.57 -14.09
N LYS A 451 4.37 2.59 -14.58
CA LYS A 451 5.58 2.15 -13.86
C LYS A 451 5.48 0.70 -13.34
N LEU A 452 4.76 -0.18 -14.04
CA LEU A 452 4.52 -1.57 -13.63
C LEU A 452 5.46 -2.56 -14.33
N SER A 453 5.90 -3.59 -13.60
CA SER A 453 6.43 -4.82 -14.22
C SER A 453 5.26 -5.73 -14.61
N VAL A 454 5.50 -6.72 -15.49
CA VAL A 454 4.45 -7.69 -15.86
C VAL A 454 3.89 -8.42 -14.63
N ARG A 455 4.75 -8.77 -13.68
CA ARG A 455 4.33 -9.43 -12.43
C ARG A 455 3.49 -8.48 -11.57
N ASN A 456 3.93 -7.24 -11.39
CA ASN A 456 3.21 -6.25 -10.59
C ASN A 456 1.86 -5.88 -11.23
N TYR A 457 1.78 -5.88 -12.57
CA TYR A 457 0.53 -5.69 -13.30
C TYR A 457 -0.46 -6.82 -13.06
N VAL A 458 -0.02 -8.09 -13.12
CA VAL A 458 -0.90 -9.23 -12.77
C VAL A 458 -1.36 -9.14 -11.33
N ASN A 459 -0.44 -8.86 -10.39
CA ASN A 459 -0.78 -8.66 -8.98
C ASN A 459 -1.75 -7.47 -8.78
N ALA A 460 -1.63 -6.41 -9.58
CA ALA A 460 -2.54 -5.28 -9.55
C ALA A 460 -3.95 -5.69 -9.99
N ILE A 461 -4.10 -6.39 -11.13
CA ILE A 461 -5.39 -6.95 -11.56
C ILE A 461 -5.96 -7.89 -10.49
N GLU A 462 -5.15 -8.78 -9.93
CA GLU A 462 -5.58 -9.69 -8.87
C GLU A 462 -6.16 -8.93 -7.67
N ARG A 463 -5.48 -7.87 -7.22
CA ARG A 463 -5.98 -7.00 -6.15
C ARG A 463 -7.27 -6.29 -6.53
N VAL A 464 -7.41 -5.79 -7.76
CA VAL A 464 -8.65 -5.12 -8.23
C VAL A 464 -9.83 -6.07 -8.10
N ILE A 465 -9.66 -7.32 -8.56
CA ILE A 465 -10.72 -8.33 -8.48
C ILE A 465 -11.01 -8.73 -7.03
N ILE A 466 -10.00 -8.90 -6.19
CA ILE A 466 -10.18 -9.21 -4.77
C ILE A 466 -10.97 -8.10 -4.07
N GLN A 467 -10.60 -6.83 -4.27
CA GLN A 467 -11.31 -5.70 -3.66
C GLN A 467 -12.73 -5.54 -4.20
N THR A 468 -12.93 -5.78 -5.50
CA THR A 468 -14.28 -5.84 -6.09
C THR A 468 -15.13 -6.90 -5.40
N CYS A 469 -14.59 -8.09 -5.15
CA CYS A 469 -15.30 -9.15 -4.41
C CYS A 469 -15.57 -8.76 -2.95
N ALA A 470 -14.63 -8.06 -2.31
CA ALA A 470 -14.76 -7.60 -0.92
C ALA A 470 -15.92 -6.62 -0.74
N THR A 471 -16.21 -5.76 -1.73
CA THR A 471 -17.40 -4.88 -1.73
C THR A 471 -18.71 -5.68 -1.61
N TYR A 472 -18.74 -6.90 -2.15
CA TYR A 472 -19.86 -7.84 -2.03
C TYR A 472 -19.75 -8.80 -0.84
N LYS A 473 -18.83 -8.53 0.11
CA LYS A 473 -18.57 -9.37 1.30
C LYS A 473 -18.11 -10.80 0.94
N ILE A 474 -17.45 -10.95 -0.21
CA ILE A 474 -16.90 -12.22 -0.66
C ILE A 474 -15.39 -12.24 -0.38
N ALA A 475 -14.95 -13.17 0.47
CA ALA A 475 -13.54 -13.37 0.80
C ALA A 475 -12.80 -14.09 -0.34
N ALA A 476 -12.32 -13.31 -1.31
CA ALA A 476 -11.55 -13.80 -2.45
C ALA A 476 -10.04 -13.69 -2.21
N ARG A 477 -9.25 -14.56 -2.84
CA ARG A 477 -7.78 -14.60 -2.69
C ARG A 477 -7.06 -15.03 -3.96
N SER A 478 -5.81 -14.60 -4.11
CA SER A 478 -4.89 -15.18 -5.09
C SER A 478 -4.34 -16.51 -4.56
N THR A 479 -3.87 -17.37 -5.46
CA THR A 479 -3.21 -18.63 -5.09
C THR A 479 -2.02 -18.89 -6.00
N LYS A 480 -1.28 -19.97 -5.74
CA LYS A 480 -0.27 -20.50 -6.68
C LYS A 480 -0.80 -20.78 -8.10
N ASN A 481 -2.12 -20.89 -8.26
CA ASN A 481 -2.76 -21.00 -9.57
C ASN A 481 -3.35 -19.65 -9.97
N VAL A 482 -2.90 -19.13 -11.13
CA VAL A 482 -3.30 -17.81 -11.65
C VAL A 482 -4.83 -17.68 -11.74
N GLY A 483 -5.33 -16.51 -11.33
CA GLY A 483 -6.74 -16.19 -11.18
C GLY A 483 -7.12 -15.99 -9.71
N ILE A 484 -8.35 -15.55 -9.48
CA ILE A 484 -8.89 -15.28 -8.14
C ILE A 484 -9.86 -16.38 -7.72
N TRP A 485 -9.80 -16.73 -6.44
CA TRP A 485 -10.46 -17.90 -5.88
C TRP A 485 -11.23 -17.53 -4.60
N VAL A 486 -12.40 -18.14 -4.42
CA VAL A 486 -13.15 -18.15 -3.17
C VAL A 486 -13.08 -19.58 -2.65
N GLU A 487 -12.45 -19.78 -1.49
CA GLU A 487 -12.08 -21.10 -1.01
C GLU A 487 -11.29 -21.90 -2.06
N ASN A 488 -11.91 -22.90 -2.69
CA ASN A 488 -11.36 -23.73 -3.76
C ASN A 488 -12.05 -23.52 -5.13
N GLU A 489 -13.04 -22.62 -5.21
CA GLU A 489 -13.76 -22.30 -6.45
C GLU A 489 -13.18 -21.04 -7.11
N LYS A 490 -12.90 -21.09 -8.41
CA LYS A 490 -12.39 -19.91 -9.16
C LYS A 490 -13.53 -18.96 -9.48
N ILE A 491 -13.37 -17.68 -9.13
CA ILE A 491 -14.34 -16.62 -9.47
C ILE A 491 -13.88 -15.77 -10.65
N CYS A 492 -12.57 -15.67 -10.89
CA CYS A 492 -12.02 -14.89 -12.01
C CYS A 492 -10.83 -15.58 -12.67
N ALA A 493 -10.86 -15.68 -13.99
CA ALA A 493 -9.71 -16.07 -14.78
C ALA A 493 -8.86 -14.83 -15.11
N ILE A 494 -7.53 -14.97 -15.10
CA ILE A 494 -6.60 -13.92 -15.52
C ILE A 494 -5.64 -14.53 -16.54
N GLY A 495 -5.59 -13.93 -17.73
CA GLY A 495 -4.74 -14.38 -18.82
C GLY A 495 -4.37 -13.20 -19.70
N ILE A 496 -3.14 -12.73 -19.55
CA ILE A 496 -2.61 -11.57 -20.28
C ILE A 496 -1.61 -11.98 -21.36
N GLN A 497 -1.37 -11.08 -22.29
CA GLN A 497 -0.23 -11.06 -23.20
C GLN A 497 0.44 -9.69 -23.10
N VAL A 498 1.77 -9.67 -23.14
CA VAL A 498 2.55 -8.42 -23.19
C VAL A 498 3.47 -8.45 -24.39
N GLN A 499 3.41 -7.41 -25.22
CA GLN A 499 4.29 -7.21 -26.37
C GLN A 499 4.96 -5.85 -26.25
N ARG A 500 6.29 -5.82 -26.10
CA ARG A 500 7.07 -4.58 -25.92
C ARG A 500 6.44 -3.61 -24.91
N TYR A 501 6.08 -4.12 -23.73
CA TYR A 501 5.41 -3.41 -22.63
C TYR A 501 3.93 -3.07 -22.83
N ILE A 502 3.36 -3.27 -24.02
CA ILE A 502 1.93 -3.07 -24.27
C ILE A 502 1.14 -4.33 -23.92
N THR A 503 0.09 -4.20 -23.12
CA THR A 503 -0.77 -5.31 -22.68
C THR A 503 -1.90 -5.59 -23.66
N SER A 504 -2.33 -6.84 -23.70
CA SER A 504 -3.58 -7.30 -24.32
C SER A 504 -4.11 -8.51 -23.56
N HIS A 505 -5.37 -8.85 -23.78
CA HIS A 505 -6.15 -9.70 -22.90
C HIS A 505 -6.15 -9.17 -21.44
N GLY A 506 -6.70 -9.92 -20.49
CA GLY A 506 -6.89 -9.39 -19.14
C GLY A 506 -7.57 -10.39 -18.22
N PHE A 507 -8.72 -10.00 -17.70
CA PHE A 507 -9.46 -10.75 -16.71
C PHE A 507 -10.87 -11.10 -17.21
N ALA A 508 -11.45 -12.15 -16.65
CA ALA A 508 -12.81 -12.59 -16.89
C ALA A 508 -13.44 -12.98 -15.54
N LEU A 509 -14.23 -12.05 -14.98
CA LEU A 509 -14.88 -12.15 -13.67
C LEU A 509 -16.30 -12.70 -13.85
N ASN A 510 -16.61 -13.80 -13.18
CA ASN A 510 -17.94 -14.40 -13.21
C ASN A 510 -18.91 -13.59 -12.34
N CYS A 511 -19.87 -12.89 -12.95
CA CYS A 511 -20.85 -12.07 -12.22
C CYS A 511 -22.16 -12.85 -12.03
N ASN A 512 -22.88 -13.11 -13.13
CA ASN A 512 -24.11 -13.90 -13.18
C ASN A 512 -24.16 -14.83 -14.41
N ASN A 513 -23.00 -15.26 -14.91
CA ASN A 513 -22.95 -16.16 -16.05
C ASN A 513 -23.32 -17.60 -15.69
N ASP A 514 -23.85 -18.31 -16.68
CA ASP A 514 -24.10 -19.75 -16.58
C ASP A 514 -22.78 -20.51 -16.38
N LEU A 515 -22.64 -21.12 -15.20
CA LEU A 515 -21.44 -21.83 -14.80
C LEU A 515 -21.37 -23.25 -15.39
N SER A 516 -22.46 -23.82 -15.92
CA SER A 516 -22.44 -25.18 -16.48
C SER A 516 -21.53 -25.30 -17.71
N TRP A 517 -21.26 -24.19 -18.39
CA TRP A 517 -20.27 -24.16 -19.48
C TRP A 517 -18.86 -24.55 -19.03
N PHE A 518 -18.52 -24.37 -17.75
CA PHE A 518 -17.22 -24.80 -17.24
C PHE A 518 -17.15 -26.31 -17.01
N ASP A 519 -18.28 -27.01 -16.88
CA ASP A 519 -18.33 -28.48 -16.72
C ASP A 519 -17.91 -29.22 -17.99
N HIS A 520 -17.90 -28.53 -19.13
CA HIS A 520 -17.46 -29.07 -20.40
C HIS A 520 -15.95 -28.96 -20.62
N ILE A 521 -15.19 -28.37 -19.70
CA ILE A 521 -13.72 -28.27 -19.79
C ILE A 521 -13.12 -28.64 -18.44
N ILE A 522 -11.80 -28.88 -18.40
CA ILE A 522 -11.07 -28.93 -17.12
C ILE A 522 -10.51 -27.53 -16.88
N PRO A 523 -11.14 -26.68 -16.03
CA PRO A 523 -10.74 -25.29 -15.90
C PRO A 523 -9.34 -25.21 -15.33
N CYS A 524 -8.40 -24.65 -16.11
CA CYS A 524 -6.99 -24.56 -15.73
C CYS A 524 -6.28 -25.90 -15.49
N GLY A 525 -6.79 -27.02 -16.03
CA GLY A 525 -6.14 -28.33 -15.98
C GLY A 525 -6.05 -28.95 -14.58
N LEU A 526 -6.98 -28.61 -13.68
CA LEU A 526 -7.06 -29.12 -12.31
C LEU A 526 -8.42 -29.79 -12.12
N GLU A 527 -8.45 -31.13 -12.06
CA GLU A 527 -9.68 -31.93 -12.01
C GLU A 527 -10.52 -31.67 -10.74
N ASP A 528 -9.88 -31.31 -9.62
CA ASP A 528 -10.56 -31.09 -8.33
C ASP A 528 -11.09 -29.66 -8.12
N LYS A 529 -11.00 -28.78 -9.13
CA LYS A 529 -11.28 -27.35 -8.96
C LYS A 529 -12.51 -26.87 -9.73
N LYS A 530 -13.46 -26.33 -8.97
CA LYS A 530 -14.72 -25.78 -9.49
C LYS A 530 -14.61 -24.28 -9.78
N VAL A 531 -15.69 -23.72 -10.32
CA VAL A 531 -15.88 -22.28 -10.54
C VAL A 531 -17.06 -21.75 -9.72
N THR A 532 -17.05 -20.46 -9.44
CA THR A 532 -18.14 -19.74 -8.79
C THR A 532 -18.35 -18.38 -9.47
N SER A 533 -19.37 -17.64 -9.03
CA SER A 533 -19.72 -16.29 -9.51
C SER A 533 -20.08 -15.39 -8.32
N LEU A 534 -20.09 -14.06 -8.54
CA LEU A 534 -20.53 -13.10 -7.52
C LEU A 534 -21.94 -13.44 -7.05
N THR A 535 -22.87 -13.68 -7.99
CA THR A 535 -24.27 -14.05 -7.67
C THR A 535 -24.35 -15.32 -6.82
N LYS A 536 -23.64 -16.39 -7.20
CA LYS A 536 -23.63 -17.64 -6.44
C LYS A 536 -23.08 -17.44 -5.02
N GLU A 537 -22.02 -16.65 -4.87
CA GLU A 537 -21.40 -16.39 -3.56
C GLU A 537 -22.23 -15.46 -2.67
N VAL A 538 -22.87 -14.45 -3.25
CA VAL A 538 -23.81 -13.57 -2.56
C VAL A 538 -25.03 -14.36 -2.06
N ASN A 539 -25.59 -15.22 -2.92
CA ASN A 539 -26.74 -16.05 -2.58
C ASN A 539 -26.45 -17.07 -1.47
N LYS A 540 -25.25 -17.67 -1.45
CA LYS A 540 -24.79 -18.52 -0.33
C LYS A 540 -24.77 -17.79 1.02
N ARG A 541 -24.69 -16.45 1.01
CA ARG A 541 -24.58 -15.60 2.21
C ARG A 541 -25.92 -14.99 2.63
N GLY A 542 -27.04 -15.49 2.10
CA GLY A 542 -28.38 -15.11 2.53
C GLY A 542 -28.94 -13.84 1.88
N GLN A 543 -28.25 -13.30 0.88
CA GLN A 543 -28.81 -12.30 -0.03
C GLN A 543 -29.53 -13.05 -1.17
N SER A 544 -30.53 -12.46 -1.80
CA SER A 544 -31.23 -13.09 -2.95
C SER A 544 -31.25 -12.09 -4.08
N GLU A 545 -30.07 -11.86 -4.66
CA GLU A 545 -29.85 -10.82 -5.66
C GLU A 545 -28.90 -11.33 -6.75
N ASP A 546 -29.32 -11.16 -8.01
CA ASP A 546 -28.50 -11.41 -9.17
C ASP A 546 -27.57 -10.21 -9.41
N ILE A 547 -26.26 -10.46 -9.38
CA ILE A 547 -25.23 -9.44 -9.55
C ILE A 547 -24.82 -9.38 -11.02
N ASN A 548 -25.38 -8.42 -11.75
CA ASN A 548 -25.16 -8.24 -13.18
C ASN A 548 -23.89 -7.43 -13.47
N VAL A 549 -23.37 -7.56 -14.69
CA VAL A 549 -22.10 -6.94 -15.10
C VAL A 549 -22.14 -5.42 -14.95
N GLU A 550 -23.25 -4.79 -15.31
CA GLU A 550 -23.47 -3.34 -15.25
C GLU A 550 -23.35 -2.80 -13.81
N GLN A 551 -23.76 -3.58 -12.80
CA GLN A 551 -23.61 -3.21 -11.38
C GLN A 551 -22.16 -3.33 -10.91
N VAL A 552 -21.39 -4.24 -11.51
CA VAL A 552 -20.00 -4.51 -11.13
C VAL A 552 -19.03 -3.50 -11.74
N ILE A 553 -19.30 -3.00 -12.94
CA ILE A 553 -18.44 -2.04 -13.66
C ILE A 553 -18.02 -0.84 -12.79
N PRO A 554 -18.93 -0.05 -12.19
CA PRO A 554 -18.51 1.14 -11.42
C PRO A 554 -17.63 0.78 -10.23
N ILE A 555 -17.93 -0.31 -9.52
CA ILE A 555 -17.14 -0.80 -8.37
C ILE A 555 -15.75 -1.24 -8.83
N LEU A 556 -15.68 -2.02 -9.91
CA LEU A 556 -14.43 -2.48 -10.47
C LEU A 556 -13.57 -1.31 -10.97
N CYS A 557 -14.17 -0.33 -11.64
CA CYS A 557 -13.46 0.85 -12.13
C CYS A 557 -12.88 1.67 -10.97
N GLN A 558 -13.63 1.87 -9.88
CA GLN A 558 -13.13 2.54 -8.68
C GLN A 558 -11.90 1.81 -8.11
N HIS A 559 -11.97 0.50 -7.91
CA HIS A 559 -10.83 -0.27 -7.40
C HIS A 559 -9.64 -0.26 -8.37
N LEU A 560 -9.90 -0.25 -9.69
CA LEU A 560 -8.85 -0.17 -10.71
C LEU A 560 -8.13 1.18 -10.65
N ASP A 561 -8.86 2.29 -10.61
CA ASP A 561 -8.31 3.64 -10.40
C ASP A 561 -7.37 3.64 -9.18
N ASN A 562 -7.88 3.13 -8.06
CA ASN A 562 -7.19 3.12 -6.78
C ASN A 562 -5.90 2.27 -6.81
N ILE A 563 -5.94 1.12 -7.47
CA ILE A 563 -4.81 0.20 -7.48
C ILE A 563 -3.77 0.56 -8.56
N PHE A 564 -4.21 1.12 -9.69
CA PHE A 564 -3.34 1.44 -10.82
C PHE A 564 -2.67 2.81 -10.74
N GLY A 565 -3.16 3.74 -9.92
CA GLY A 565 -2.55 5.07 -9.90
C GLY A 565 -2.95 5.94 -11.08
N CYS A 566 -4.16 5.75 -11.62
CA CYS A 566 -4.67 6.49 -12.78
C CYS A 566 -5.93 7.28 -12.44
N SER A 567 -6.43 8.08 -13.38
CA SER A 567 -7.80 8.63 -13.32
C SER A 567 -8.64 7.85 -14.32
N LEU A 568 -9.57 7.01 -13.85
CA LEU A 568 -10.51 6.33 -14.75
C LEU A 568 -11.63 7.27 -15.13
N ILE A 569 -11.79 7.48 -16.43
CA ILE A 569 -12.83 8.36 -16.97
C ILE A 569 -13.64 7.57 -17.99
N PRO A 570 -14.99 7.59 -17.92
CA PRO A 570 -15.82 7.03 -18.98
C PRO A 570 -15.42 7.63 -20.32
N PHE A 571 -15.31 6.79 -21.35
CA PHE A 571 -14.85 7.20 -22.67
C PHE A 571 -15.66 8.38 -23.24
N GLU A 572 -16.96 8.43 -22.93
CA GLU A 572 -17.91 9.46 -23.35
C GLU A 572 -17.73 10.82 -22.65
N ASP A 573 -17.10 10.85 -21.47
CA ASP A 573 -16.90 12.07 -20.69
C ASP A 573 -15.64 12.86 -21.11
N ILE A 574 -14.89 12.36 -22.10
CA ILE A 574 -13.64 12.97 -22.52
C ILE A 574 -13.88 13.89 -23.73
N GLY A 575 -13.83 15.20 -23.48
CA GLY A 575 -14.06 16.26 -24.47
C GLY A 575 -12.90 16.50 -25.48
N ASP A 576 -12.23 15.46 -25.95
CA ASP A 576 -11.06 15.55 -26.85
C ASP A 576 -11.39 15.01 -28.26
N GLU A 577 -10.96 15.70 -29.31
CA GLU A 577 -11.18 15.31 -30.70
C GLU A 577 -10.46 13.99 -31.06
N SER A 578 -9.34 13.68 -30.41
CA SER A 578 -8.62 12.41 -30.57
C SER A 578 -9.42 11.21 -30.04
N ILE A 579 -10.23 11.43 -29.01
CA ILE A 579 -11.09 10.40 -28.40
C ILE A 579 -12.27 10.09 -29.31
N LYS A 580 -12.84 11.10 -29.98
CA LYS A 580 -13.91 10.88 -30.97
C LYS A 580 -13.46 9.98 -32.13
N ARG A 581 -12.27 10.23 -32.69
CA ARG A 581 -11.70 9.39 -33.76
C ARG A 581 -11.40 7.96 -33.30
N LEU A 582 -11.05 7.79 -32.02
CA LEU A 582 -10.87 6.47 -31.44
C LEU A 582 -12.22 5.75 -31.25
N LYS A 583 -13.30 6.47 -30.92
CA LYS A 583 -14.65 5.90 -30.87
C LYS A 583 -15.08 5.38 -32.24
N GLU A 584 -14.92 6.21 -33.27
CA GLU A 584 -15.21 5.85 -34.66
C GLU A 584 -14.43 4.60 -35.09
N LEU A 585 -13.13 4.55 -34.79
CA LEU A 585 -12.32 3.34 -35.05
C LEU A 585 -12.85 2.10 -34.33
N ILE A 586 -13.25 2.23 -33.07
CA ILE A 586 -13.80 1.11 -32.29
C ILE A 586 -15.10 0.64 -32.94
N ASP A 587 -15.99 1.57 -33.28
CA ASP A 587 -17.29 1.24 -33.86
C ASP A 587 -17.13 0.61 -35.26
N ASP A 588 -16.25 1.16 -36.12
CA ASP A 588 -15.92 0.60 -37.44
C ASP A 588 -15.35 -0.83 -37.37
N LEU A 589 -14.58 -1.15 -36.33
CA LEU A 589 -14.01 -2.48 -36.12
C LEU A 589 -15.02 -3.47 -35.52
N LEU A 590 -16.12 -2.97 -34.97
CA LEU A 590 -17.16 -3.74 -34.31
C LEU A 590 -18.44 -3.92 -35.16
N GLU A 591 -18.68 -3.07 -36.16
CA GLU A 591 -19.61 -3.34 -37.28
C GLU A 591 -19.13 -4.54 -38.12
#